data_AF-S9ZNL8-F1
#
_entry.id   AF-S9ZNL8-F1
#
_cell.length_a   1.000
_cell.length_b   1.000
_cell.length_c   1.000
_cell.angle_alpha   90.00
_cell.angle_beta   90.00
_cell.angle_gamma   90.00
#
_symmetry.space_group_name_H-M   'P 1'
#
loop_
_entity.id
_entity.type
_entity.pdbx_description
1 polymer ?
#
loop_
_entity_poly.entity_id
_entity_poly.type
_entity_poly.pdbx_seq_one_letter_code
_entity_poly.pdbx_strand_id
1 'polypeptide(L)' 'MADTSAKFEVLLTEGAEQDWEAIHDYISEFDCVANANYVLDELMDVVESLTKFQERGRYPKELVGLG' A
#
# COMPACT_ATOMS: atom_id res chain seq x y z
N MET A 1 -3.28 -4.09 29.52
CA MET A 1 -3.03 -3.57 28.16
C MET A 1 -2.61 -4.78 27.36
N ALA A 2 -3.53 -5.42 26.64
CA ALA A 2 -3.24 -6.65 25.92
C ALA A 2 -2.46 -6.28 24.65
N ASP A 3 -1.18 -6.61 24.65
CA ASP A 3 -0.34 -6.69 23.46
C ASP A 3 -0.94 -7.78 22.57
N THR A 4 -1.90 -7.38 21.73
CA THR A 4 -2.45 -8.27 20.71
C THR A 4 -1.62 -8.03 19.47
N SER A 5 -0.60 -8.87 19.28
CA SER A 5 0.04 -9.10 17.99
C SER A 5 -0.98 -9.73 17.02
N ALA A 6 -2.10 -9.06 16.78
CA ALA A 6 -3.06 -9.44 15.76
C ALA A 6 -2.44 -9.06 14.42
N LYS A 7 -2.13 -10.08 13.61
CA LYS A 7 -1.84 -9.87 12.19
C LYS A 7 -3.18 -9.58 11.51
N PHE A 8 -3.26 -8.45 10.83
CA PHE A 8 -4.43 -8.10 10.04
C PHE A 8 -4.14 -8.39 8.59
N GLU A 9 -5.14 -8.95 7.92
CA GLU A 9 -5.13 -9.09 6.48
C GLU A 9 -5.20 -7.70 5.85
N VAL A 10 -4.28 -7.43 4.93
CA VAL A 10 -4.29 -6.18 4.16
C VAL A 10 -4.90 -6.51 2.81
N LEU A 11 -5.98 -5.80 2.47
CA LEU A 11 -6.71 -5.95 1.22
C LEU A 11 -6.59 -4.64 0.44
N LEU A 12 -6.46 -4.76 -0.88
CA LEU A 12 -6.54 -3.63 -1.79
C LEU A 12 -8.01 -3.39 -2.17
N THR A 13 -8.38 -2.13 -2.30
CA THR A 13 -9.63 -1.75 -2.95
C THR A 13 -9.42 -1.80 -4.46
N GLU A 14 -10.49 -2.03 -5.21
CA GLU A 14 -10.46 -2.02 -6.68
C GLU A 14 -9.81 -0.74 -7.25
N GLY A 15 -10.09 0.42 -6.66
CA GLY A 15 -9.47 1.68 -7.08
C GLY A 15 -7.96 1.71 -6.82
N ALA A 16 -7.49 1.15 -5.71
CA ALA A 16 -6.06 1.07 -5.42
C ALA A 16 -5.32 0.12 -6.38
N GLU A 17 -5.97 -0.98 -6.78
CA GLU A 17 -5.44 -1.89 -7.81
C GLU A 17 -5.30 -1.18 -9.15
N GLN A 18 -6.32 -0.42 -9.57
CA GLN A 18 -6.28 0.39 -10.79
C GLN A 18 -5.18 1.46 -10.76
N ASP A 19 -4.98 2.11 -9.61
CA ASP A 19 -3.90 3.07 -9.42
C ASP A 19 -2.52 2.40 -9.57
N TRP A 20 -2.35 1.17 -9.07
CA TRP A 20 -1.09 0.42 -9.21
C TRP A 20 -0.81 0.02 -10.65
N GLU A 21 -1.83 -0.46 -11.37
CA GLU A 21 -1.72 -0.76 -12.81
C GLU A 21 -1.32 0.49 -13.59
N ALA A 22 -1.98 1.64 -13.34
CA ALA A 22 -1.67 2.90 -14.01
C ALA A 22 -0.24 3.39 -13.75
N ILE A 23 0.27 3.23 -12.52
CA ILE A 23 1.66 3.57 -12.18
C ILE A 23 2.64 2.65 -12.92
N HIS A 24 2.37 1.34 -12.93
CA HIS A 24 3.23 0.36 -13.60
C HIS A 24 3.30 0.60 -15.11
N ASP A 25 2.14 0.80 -15.75
CA ASP A 25 2.04 1.10 -17.18
C ASP A 25 2.81 2.37 -17.54
N TYR A 26 2.64 3.44 -16.74
CA TYR A 26 3.35 4.70 -16.95
C TYR A 26 4.88 4.53 -16.87
N ILE A 27 5.39 3.87 -15.83
CA ILE A 27 6.85 3.68 -15.67
C ILE A 27 7.38 2.75 -16.77
N SER A 28 6.63 1.72 -17.13
CA SER A 28 6.99 0.78 -18.20
C SER A 28 7.09 1.47 -19.56
N GLU A 29 6.17 2.41 -19.86
CA GLU A 29 6.13 3.16 -21.11
C GLU A 29 7.24 4.21 -21.20
N PHE A 30 7.50 4.95 -20.10
CA PHE A 30 8.35 6.15 -20.14
C PHE A 30 9.77 5.97 -19.58
N ASP A 31 10.06 4.86 -18.90
CA ASP A 31 11.39 4.55 -18.36
C ASP A 31 11.82 3.14 -18.77
N CYS A 32 11.40 2.12 -18.02
CA CYS A 32 11.55 0.71 -18.39
C CYS A 32 10.74 -0.20 -17.47
N VAL A 33 10.41 -1.40 -17.98
CA VAL A 33 9.70 -2.45 -17.24
C VAL A 33 10.47 -2.87 -15.97
N ALA A 34 11.80 -2.83 -15.98
CA ALA A 34 12.61 -3.19 -14.81
C ALA A 34 12.35 -2.23 -13.63
N ASN A 35 12.26 -0.93 -13.89
CA ASN A 35 11.97 0.06 -12.86
C ASN A 35 10.50 0.01 -12.43
N ALA A 36 9.58 -0.29 -13.34
CA ALA A 36 8.17 -0.49 -13.00
C ALA A 36 7.99 -1.67 -12.04
N ASN A 37 8.66 -2.80 -12.30
CA ASN A 37 8.65 -3.95 -11.41
C ASN A 37 9.30 -3.64 -10.05
N TYR A 38 10.44 -2.93 -10.05
CA TYR A 38 11.09 -2.51 -8.81
C TYR A 38 10.15 -1.67 -7.92
N VAL A 39 9.41 -0.72 -8.50
CA VAL A 39 8.45 0.09 -7.74
C VAL A 39 7.30 -0.77 -7.20
N LEU A 40 6.80 -1.73 -7.98
CA LEU A 40 5.75 -2.65 -7.54
C LEU A 40 6.22 -3.55 -6.37
N ASP A 41 7.45 -4.05 -6.43
CA ASP A 41 8.06 -4.84 -5.35
C ASP A 41 8.16 -4.01 -4.05
N GLU A 42 8.66 -2.76 -4.13
CA GLU A 42 8.75 -1.86 -2.97
C GLU A 42 7.37 -1.53 -2.38
N LEU A 43 6.34 -1.35 -3.21
CA LEU A 43 4.96 -1.15 -2.75
C LEU A 43 4.44 -2.39 -2.00
N MET A 44 4.73 -3.59 -2.50
CA MET A 44 4.34 -4.83 -1.85
C MET A 44 5.01 -5.00 -0.49
N ASP A 45 6.30 -4.67 -0.37
CA ASP A 45 7.04 -4.70 0.89
C ASP A 45 6.46 -3.72 1.92
N VAL A 46 6.05 -2.53 1.48
CA VAL A 46 5.36 -1.56 2.34
C VAL A 46 4.02 -2.12 2.82
N VAL A 47 3.22 -2.72 1.93
CA VAL A 47 1.94 -3.35 2.27
C VAL A 47 2.12 -4.50 3.26
N GLU A 48 3.11 -5.37 3.07
CA GLU A 48 3.41 -6.47 4.02
C GLU A 48 3.81 -5.93 5.40
N SER A 49 4.47 -4.78 5.43
CA SER A 49 4.84 -4.13 6.70
C SER A 49 3.61 -3.63 7.49
N LEU A 50 2.51 -3.28 6.82
CA LEU A 50 1.27 -2.81 7.47
C LEU A 50 0.58 -3.92 8.28
N THR A 51 0.73 -5.18 7.86
CA THR A 51 0.25 -6.34 8.64
C THR A 51 0.88 -6.39 10.04
N LYS A 52 2.10 -5.87 10.20
CA LYS A 52 2.88 -5.88 11.46
C LYS A 52 2.78 -4.54 12.21
N PHE A 53 2.52 -3.44 11.52
CA PHE A 53 2.50 -2.08 12.08
C PHE A 53 1.27 -1.31 11.60
N GLN A 54 0.11 -1.62 12.15
CA GLN A 54 -1.16 -1.03 11.72
C GLN A 54 -1.22 0.49 11.90
N GLU A 55 -0.53 1.00 12.93
CA GLU A 55 -0.45 2.44 13.19
C GLU A 55 0.55 3.15 12.29
N ARG A 56 1.22 2.43 11.38
CA ARG A 56 2.12 3.00 10.37
C ARG A 56 1.28 3.69 9.30
N GLY A 57 0.91 4.93 9.58
CA GLY A 57 0.15 5.79 8.70
C GLY A 57 -0.30 7.02 9.47
N ARG A 58 -0.31 8.18 8.81
CA ARG A 58 -0.91 9.36 9.41
C ARG A 58 -2.41 9.24 9.23
N TYR A 59 -3.18 9.15 10.31
CA TYR A 59 -4.63 9.37 10.24
C TYR A 59 -4.86 10.78 9.70
N PRO A 60 -5.31 10.94 8.45
CA PRO A 60 -5.66 12.26 7.93
C PRO A 60 -6.78 12.76 8.83
N LYS A 61 -6.66 14.00 9.34
CA LYS A 61 -7.69 14.56 10.24
C LYS A 61 -9.09 14.52 9.61
N GLU A 62 -9.15 14.50 8.29
CA GLU A 62 -10.36 14.41 7.47
C GLU A 62 -11.07 13.06 7.60
N LEU A 63 -10.34 11.97 7.90
CA LEU A 63 -10.91 10.63 8.09
C LEU A 63 -11.24 10.32 9.55
N VAL A 64 -10.71 11.08 10.51
CA VAL A 64 -11.00 10.93 11.96
C VAL A 64 -12.49 11.17 12.28
N GLY A 65 -13.18 11.94 11.45
CA GLY A 65 -14.61 12.23 11.63
C GLY A 65 -15.56 11.11 11.19
N LEU A 66 -15.07 10.05 10.54
CA LEU A 66 -15.90 8.99 9.98
C LEU A 66 -16.14 7.80 10.93
N GLY A 67 -15.53 7.80 12.12
CA GLY A 67 -15.79 6.83 13.20
C GLY A 67 -14.60 5.96 13.55
#